data_AF-A0A820H186-F1
#
_entry.id   AF-A0A820H186-F1
#
_cell.length_a   1.000
_cell.length_b   1.000
_cell.length_c   1.000
_cell.angle_alpha   90.00
_cell.angle_beta   90.00
_cell.angle_gamma   90.00
#
_symmetry.space_group_name_H-M   'P 1'
#
loop_
_entity.id
_entity.type
_entity.pdbx_description
1 polymer ?
#
loop_
_entity_poly.entity_id
_entity_poly.type
_entity_poly.pdbx_seq_one_letter_code
_entity_poly.pdbx_strand_id
1 'polypeptide(L)'
;ILCIIRSSNNSNVNDNRILGAISTLLNSTKNLNDDIHRINRESGHYQHPISIEAKQWSIFEKLAQEINGCIRGVEINQNLLYQQLLLLKERVEDAQSTSSDGTFMWKITNFEEKTMNAKFEQYKSIDSPPFYSSQTGYKICLGLFLNGDNNTQDTHMSLYL
;
A
#
# COMPACT_ATOMS: atom_id res chain seq x y z
N ILE A 1 -85.71 -36.02 32.16
CA ILE A 1 -84.55 -36.79 32.68
C ILE A 1 -83.46 -37.01 31.61
N LEU A 2 -83.79 -37.33 30.36
CA LEU A 2 -82.79 -37.55 29.28
C LEU A 2 -81.96 -36.32 28.83
N CYS A 3 -82.49 -35.08 28.91
CA CYS A 3 -81.73 -33.89 28.52
C CYS A 3 -80.59 -33.51 29.50
N ILE A 4 -80.74 -33.83 30.78
CA ILE A 4 -79.74 -33.49 31.82
C ILE A 4 -78.53 -34.43 31.73
N ILE A 5 -78.75 -35.73 31.44
CA ILE A 5 -77.69 -36.74 31.30
C ILE A 5 -76.86 -36.48 30.03
N ARG A 6 -77.49 -36.07 28.92
CA ARG A 6 -76.78 -35.76 27.67
C ARG A 6 -75.91 -34.50 27.78
N SER A 7 -76.35 -33.51 28.56
CA SER A 7 -75.56 -32.32 28.89
C SER A 7 -74.35 -32.68 29.76
N SER A 8 -74.55 -33.52 30.80
CA SER A 8 -73.50 -33.96 31.72
C SER A 8 -72.45 -34.88 31.07
N ASN A 9 -72.85 -35.75 30.12
CA ASN A 9 -71.89 -36.55 29.35
C ASN A 9 -71.12 -35.70 28.33
N ASN A 10 -71.74 -34.69 27.72
CA ASN A 10 -71.07 -33.83 26.76
C ASN A 10 -70.08 -32.86 27.43
N SER A 11 -70.39 -32.39 28.64
CA SER A 11 -69.45 -31.63 29.46
C SER A 11 -68.25 -32.49 29.88
N ASN A 12 -68.48 -33.74 30.33
CA ASN A 12 -67.41 -34.64 30.75
C ASN A 12 -66.49 -35.05 29.58
N VAL A 13 -67.02 -35.25 28.37
CA VAL A 13 -66.20 -35.52 27.18
C VAL A 13 -65.37 -34.29 26.76
N ASN A 14 -65.94 -33.08 26.84
CA ASN A 14 -65.18 -31.87 26.54
C ASN A 14 -64.10 -31.59 27.59
N ASP A 15 -64.39 -31.80 28.87
CA ASP A 15 -63.41 -31.66 29.96
C ASP A 15 -62.25 -32.63 29.79
N ASN A 16 -62.50 -33.88 29.41
CA ASN A 16 -61.43 -34.86 29.14
C ASN A 16 -60.57 -34.49 27.93
N ARG A 17 -61.15 -33.89 26.89
CA ARG A 17 -60.39 -33.39 25.72
C ARG A 17 -59.54 -32.17 26.08
N ILE A 18 -60.07 -31.26 26.88
CA ILE A 18 -59.36 -30.08 27.39
C ILE A 18 -58.19 -30.52 28.28
N LEU A 19 -58.43 -31.46 29.21
CA LEU A 19 -57.38 -32.02 30.06
C LEU A 19 -56.29 -32.75 29.27
N GLY A 20 -56.65 -33.46 28.19
CA GLY A 20 -55.68 -34.09 27.28
C GLY A 20 -54.85 -33.09 26.47
N ALA A 21 -55.46 -31.98 26.05
CA ALA A 21 -54.73 -30.89 25.39
C ALA A 21 -53.77 -30.19 26.37
N ILE A 22 -54.23 -29.93 27.60
CA ILE A 22 -53.40 -29.33 28.66
C ILE A 22 -52.22 -30.23 28.99
N SER A 23 -52.41 -31.55 29.13
CA SER A 23 -51.31 -32.48 29.42
C SER A 23 -50.30 -32.57 28.27
N THR A 24 -50.77 -32.52 27.02
CA THR A 24 -49.90 -32.50 25.83
C THR A 24 -49.10 -31.21 25.75
N LEU A 25 -49.72 -30.06 26.05
CA LEU A 25 -49.05 -28.77 26.11
C LEU A 25 -48.03 -28.73 27.25
N LEU A 26 -48.38 -29.23 28.44
CA LEU A 26 -47.49 -29.31 29.60
C LEU A 26 -46.22 -30.12 29.28
N ASN A 27 -46.38 -31.28 28.64
CA ASN A 27 -45.26 -32.12 28.22
C ASN A 27 -44.41 -31.42 27.14
N SER A 28 -45.05 -30.75 26.18
CA SER A 28 -44.34 -29.98 25.15
C SER A 28 -43.53 -28.83 25.77
N THR A 29 -44.09 -28.09 26.72
CA THR A 29 -43.39 -27.01 27.44
C THR A 29 -42.22 -27.56 28.25
N LYS A 30 -42.38 -28.70 28.91
CA LYS A 30 -41.29 -29.36 29.64
C LYS A 30 -40.15 -29.76 28.71
N ASN A 31 -40.47 -30.40 27.58
CA ASN A 31 -39.45 -30.81 26.61
C ASN A 31 -38.70 -29.61 26.02
N LEU A 32 -39.40 -28.51 25.68
CA LEU A 32 -38.77 -27.28 25.23
C LEU A 32 -37.86 -26.66 26.30
N ASN A 33 -38.29 -26.70 27.56
CA ASN A 33 -37.48 -26.22 28.67
C ASN A 33 -36.19 -27.04 28.82
N ASP A 34 -36.28 -28.36 28.69
CA ASP A 34 -35.13 -29.26 28.72
C ASP A 34 -34.19 -29.02 27.52
N ASP A 35 -34.74 -28.78 26.33
CA ASP A 35 -33.97 -28.42 25.13
C ASP A 35 -33.24 -27.07 25.30
N ILE A 36 -33.90 -26.06 25.88
CA ILE A 36 -33.27 -24.77 26.20
C ILE A 36 -32.08 -24.98 27.16
N HIS A 37 -32.24 -25.80 28.19
CA HIS A 37 -31.16 -26.10 29.12
C HIS A 37 -30.00 -26.84 28.44
N ARG A 38 -30.29 -27.78 27.54
CA ARG A 38 -29.28 -28.49 26.74
C ARG A 38 -28.50 -27.50 25.86
N ILE A 39 -29.19 -26.66 25.11
CA ILE A 39 -28.59 -25.66 24.22
C ILE A 39 -27.75 -24.65 25.02
N ASN A 40 -28.22 -24.21 26.19
CA ASN A 40 -27.45 -23.31 27.04
C ASN A 40 -26.15 -23.94 27.55
N ARG A 41 -26.18 -25.23 27.90
CA ARG A 41 -24.97 -25.97 28.30
C ARG A 41 -24.00 -26.09 27.12
N GLU A 42 -24.49 -26.49 25.96
CA GLU A 42 -23.70 -26.59 24.73
C GLU A 42 -23.07 -25.24 24.35
N SER A 43 -23.85 -24.15 24.41
CA SER A 43 -23.36 -22.80 24.16
C SER A 43 -22.26 -22.38 25.14
N GLY A 44 -22.39 -22.72 26.42
CA GLY A 44 -21.35 -22.48 27.42
C GLY A 44 -20.05 -23.24 27.14
N HIS A 45 -20.13 -24.44 26.56
CA HIS A 45 -18.94 -25.21 26.16
C HIS A 45 -18.14 -24.55 25.04
N TYR A 46 -18.82 -23.85 24.11
CA TYR A 46 -18.14 -23.16 23.01
C TYR A 46 -17.60 -21.76 23.40
N GLN A 47 -18.15 -21.13 24.45
CA GLN A 47 -17.69 -19.80 24.89
C GLN A 47 -16.21 -19.77 25.28
N HIS A 48 -15.71 -20.79 25.98
CA HIS A 48 -14.33 -20.80 26.47
C HIS A 48 -13.28 -20.97 25.35
N PRO A 49 -13.41 -21.96 24.43
CA PRO A 49 -12.52 -22.06 23.26
C PRO A 49 -12.51 -20.79 22.40
N ILE A 50 -13.68 -20.22 22.11
CA ILE A 50 -13.79 -18.96 21.34
C ILE A 50 -13.03 -17.83 22.04
N SER A 51 -13.09 -17.75 23.38
CA SER A 51 -12.37 -16.71 24.13
C SER A 51 -10.85 -16.87 24.07
N ILE A 52 -10.34 -18.11 23.97
CA ILE A 52 -8.91 -18.38 23.82
C ILE A 52 -8.46 -18.00 22.41
N GLU A 53 -9.20 -18.42 21.39
CA GLU A 53 -8.92 -18.10 19.99
C GLU A 53 -8.94 -16.59 19.75
N ALA A 54 -9.90 -15.87 20.34
CA ALA A 54 -9.96 -14.41 20.28
C ALA A 54 -8.72 -13.74 20.92
N LYS A 55 -8.22 -14.28 22.04
CA LYS A 55 -6.98 -13.78 22.67
C LYS A 55 -5.76 -14.04 21.81
N GLN A 56 -5.66 -15.24 21.22
CA GLN A 56 -4.58 -15.58 20.28
C GLN A 56 -4.61 -14.67 19.05
N TRP A 57 -5.80 -14.43 18.51
CA TRP A 57 -5.99 -13.51 17.39
C TRP A 57 -5.52 -12.10 17.73
N SER A 58 -5.83 -11.59 18.92
CA SER A 58 -5.35 -10.28 19.38
C SER A 58 -3.82 -10.18 19.46
N ILE A 59 -3.15 -11.26 19.87
CA ILE A 59 -1.68 -11.32 19.88
C ILE A 59 -1.13 -11.31 18.46
N PHE A 60 -1.70 -12.14 17.58
CA PHE A 60 -1.30 -12.21 16.18
C PHE A 60 -1.50 -10.86 15.47
N GLU A 61 -2.61 -10.17 15.73
CA GLU A 61 -2.89 -8.85 15.19
C GLU A 61 -1.84 -7.82 15.61
N LYS A 62 -1.44 -7.80 16.90
CA LYS A 62 -0.37 -6.92 17.39
C LYS A 62 0.96 -7.21 16.71
N LEU A 63 1.32 -8.49 16.58
CA LEU A 63 2.56 -8.89 15.90
C LEU A 63 2.54 -8.47 14.42
N ALA A 64 1.42 -8.65 13.73
CA ALA A 64 1.26 -8.20 12.35
C ALA A 64 1.40 -6.68 12.24
N GLN A 65 0.87 -5.91 13.20
CA GLN A 65 1.04 -4.46 13.25
C GLN A 65 2.51 -4.05 13.46
N GLU A 66 3.24 -4.73 14.35
CA GLU A 66 4.66 -4.49 14.58
C GLU A 66 5.50 -4.79 13.34
N ILE A 67 5.26 -5.93 12.69
CA ILE A 67 5.94 -6.33 11.44
C ILE A 67 5.67 -5.28 10.35
N ASN A 68 4.42 -4.84 10.19
CA ASN A 68 4.07 -3.79 9.23
C ASN A 68 4.77 -2.45 9.55
N GLY A 69 4.95 -2.14 10.84
CA GLY A 69 5.75 -1.00 11.27
C GLY A 69 7.22 -1.13 10.86
N CYS A 70 7.80 -2.33 11.06
CA CYS A 70 9.17 -2.63 10.68
C CYS A 70 9.38 -2.55 9.15
N ILE A 71 8.48 -3.14 8.36
CA ILE A 71 8.52 -3.09 6.89
C ILE A 71 8.52 -1.65 6.41
N ARG A 72 7.61 -0.81 6.90
CA ARG A 72 7.59 0.63 6.56
C ARG A 72 8.91 1.33 6.91
N GLY A 73 9.49 1.01 8.07
CA GLY A 73 10.79 1.56 8.47
C GLY A 73 11.91 1.17 7.50
N VAL A 74 11.94 -0.11 7.08
CA VAL A 74 12.91 -0.61 6.10
C VAL A 74 12.72 0.08 4.74
N GLU A 75 11.49 0.22 4.26
CA GLU A 75 11.19 0.89 2.98
C GLU A 75 11.67 2.35 2.98
N ILE A 76 11.43 3.10 4.06
CA ILE A 76 11.90 4.49 4.18
C ILE A 76 13.43 4.54 4.15
N ASN A 77 14.09 3.65 4.90
CA ASN A 77 15.56 3.61 4.94
C ASN A 77 16.16 3.24 3.58
N GLN A 78 15.57 2.27 2.86
CA GLN A 78 16.00 1.90 1.51
C GLN A 78 15.89 3.08 0.54
N ASN A 79 14.77 3.80 0.58
CA ASN A 79 14.58 5.00 -0.24
C ASN A 79 15.63 6.07 0.08
N LEU A 80 15.89 6.34 1.36
CA LEU A 80 16.90 7.32 1.77
C LEU A 80 18.30 6.93 1.29
N LEU A 81 18.69 5.67 1.46
CA LEU A 81 19.98 5.16 1.00
C LEU A 81 20.12 5.27 -0.53
N TYR A 82 19.06 4.98 -1.27
CA TYR A 82 19.06 5.13 -2.72
C TYR A 82 19.27 6.59 -3.15
N GLN A 83 18.59 7.54 -2.50
CA GLN A 83 18.80 8.97 -2.76
C GLN A 83 20.23 9.41 -2.43
N GLN A 84 20.80 8.96 -1.30
CA GLN A 84 22.18 9.25 -0.94
C GLN A 84 23.18 8.68 -1.96
N LEU A 85 22.92 7.48 -2.46
CA LEU A 85 23.75 6.85 -3.50
C LEU A 85 23.72 7.64 -4.80
N LEU A 86 22.56 8.14 -5.23
CA LEU A 86 22.45 9.01 -6.41
C LEU A 86 23.25 10.30 -6.23
N LEU A 87 23.14 10.96 -5.08
CA LEU A 87 23.90 12.17 -4.77
C LEU A 87 25.41 11.92 -4.73
N LEU A 88 25.84 10.79 -4.16
CA LEU A 88 27.26 10.42 -4.14
C LEU A 88 27.78 10.14 -5.55
N LYS A 89 26.98 9.48 -6.39
CA LYS A 89 27.33 9.22 -7.78
C LYS A 89 27.52 10.52 -8.55
N GLU A 90 26.60 11.46 -8.43
CA GLU A 90 26.71 12.80 -9.03
C GLU A 90 27.97 13.53 -8.55
N ARG A 91 28.25 13.51 -7.25
CA ARG A 91 29.48 14.12 -6.70
C ARG A 91 30.77 13.48 -7.21
N VAL A 92 30.77 12.17 -7.40
CA VAL A 92 31.93 11.44 -7.96
C VAL A 92 32.11 11.80 -9.42
N GLU A 93 31.03 11.90 -10.20
CA GLU A 93 31.07 12.34 -11.59
C GLU A 93 31.62 13.79 -11.69
N ASP A 94 31.11 14.71 -10.88
CA ASP A 94 31.61 16.10 -10.77
C ASP A 94 33.10 16.16 -10.39
N ALA A 95 33.56 15.27 -9.50
CA ALA A 95 34.95 15.19 -9.07
C ALA A 95 35.88 14.55 -10.11
N GLN A 96 35.35 13.71 -10.99
CA GLN A 96 36.11 13.08 -12.09
C GLN A 96 36.18 13.98 -13.33
N SER A 97 35.19 14.85 -13.54
CA SER A 97 35.18 15.82 -14.65
C SER A 97 36.02 17.06 -14.36
N THR A 98 36.57 17.20 -13.15
CA THR A 98 37.33 18.37 -12.72
C THR A 98 38.81 18.27 -13.11
N SER A 99 39.23 19.12 -14.05
CA SER A 99 40.62 19.59 -14.03
C SER A 99 40.70 20.72 -13.00
N SER A 100 41.65 20.65 -12.06
CA SER A 100 41.86 21.71 -11.06
C SER A 100 42.80 22.82 -11.57
N ASP A 101 43.17 22.80 -12.84
CA ASP A 101 44.09 23.75 -13.49
C ASP A 101 43.38 24.68 -14.50
N GLY A 102 42.05 24.58 -14.63
CA GLY A 102 41.24 25.40 -15.53
C GLY A 102 41.22 24.92 -16.99
N THR A 103 41.84 23.78 -17.30
CA THR A 103 41.84 23.17 -18.65
C THR A 103 40.81 22.05 -18.77
N PHE A 104 39.73 22.29 -19.52
CA PHE A 104 38.68 21.30 -19.72
C PHE A 104 38.69 20.71 -21.14
N MET A 105 38.64 19.38 -21.25
CA MET A 105 38.53 18.67 -22.52
C MET A 105 37.16 18.01 -22.65
N TRP A 106 36.31 18.56 -23.52
CA TRP A 106 34.97 18.05 -23.77
C TRP A 106 34.91 17.18 -25.03
N LYS A 107 34.69 15.87 -24.84
CA LYS A 107 34.47 14.95 -25.96
C LYS A 107 33.00 14.88 -26.32
N ILE A 108 32.66 15.29 -27.54
CA ILE A 108 31.30 15.13 -28.09
C ILE A 108 31.17 13.75 -28.75
N THR A 109 30.40 12.87 -28.12
CA THR A 109 29.97 11.59 -28.73
C THR A 109 28.69 11.79 -29.54
N ASN A 110 28.47 10.91 -30.52
CA ASN A 110 27.31 10.91 -31.43
C ASN A 110 27.10 12.26 -32.13
N PHE A 111 28.17 12.80 -32.72
CA PHE A 111 28.16 14.13 -33.30
C PHE A 111 27.14 14.30 -34.43
N GLU A 112 27.01 13.32 -35.33
CA GLU A 112 26.06 13.37 -36.45
C GLU A 112 24.61 13.44 -35.96
N GLU A 113 24.24 12.56 -35.02
CA GLU A 113 22.92 12.52 -34.39
C GLU A 113 22.58 13.86 -33.73
N LYS A 114 23.50 14.39 -32.90
CA LYS A 114 23.29 15.66 -32.20
C LYS A 114 23.20 16.85 -33.16
N THR A 115 23.95 16.82 -34.26
CA THR A 115 23.89 17.86 -35.30
C THR A 115 22.57 17.81 -36.05
N MET A 116 22.06 16.62 -36.37
CA MET A 116 20.72 16.47 -36.95
C MET A 116 19.65 16.99 -35.99
N ASN A 117 19.71 16.62 -34.72
CA ASN A 117 18.76 17.08 -33.70
C ASN A 117 18.76 18.60 -33.54
N ALA A 118 19.94 19.24 -33.66
CA ALA A 118 20.06 20.70 -33.65
C ALA A 118 19.45 21.35 -34.91
N LYS A 119 19.63 20.74 -36.08
CA LYS A 119 19.04 21.22 -37.35
C LYS A 119 17.52 21.08 -37.40
N PHE A 120 16.99 20.00 -36.82
CA PHE A 120 15.54 19.79 -36.71
C PHE A 120 14.92 20.52 -35.50
N GLU A 121 15.66 21.43 -34.86
CA GLU A 121 15.26 22.22 -33.68
C GLU A 121 14.76 21.41 -32.47
N GLN A 122 15.08 20.12 -32.37
CA GLN A 122 14.69 19.29 -31.22
C GLN A 122 15.50 19.65 -29.96
N TYR A 123 16.81 19.88 -30.14
CA TYR A 123 17.72 20.30 -29.08
C TYR A 123 18.72 21.31 -29.66
N LYS A 124 18.53 22.60 -29.37
CA LYS A 124 19.33 23.69 -29.98
C LYS A 124 20.76 23.77 -29.44
N SER A 125 20.96 23.45 -28.16
CA SER A 125 22.26 23.42 -27.51
C SER A 125 22.48 22.11 -26.75
N ILE A 126 23.75 21.77 -26.58
CA ILE A 126 24.21 20.75 -25.63
C ILE A 126 25.10 21.43 -24.59
N ASP A 127 25.01 20.98 -23.35
CA ASP A 127 25.82 21.50 -22.25
C ASP A 127 26.94 20.52 -21.89
N SER A 128 28.11 21.05 -21.56
CA SER A 128 29.19 20.25 -21.02
C SER A 128 28.95 19.90 -19.55
N PRO A 129 29.54 18.81 -19.05
CA PRO A 129 29.73 18.64 -17.62
C PRO A 129 30.41 19.87 -17.01
N PRO A 130 30.10 20.22 -15.74
CA PRO A 130 30.75 21.34 -15.08
C PRO A 130 32.23 21.04 -14.80
N PHE A 131 33.04 22.09 -14.85
CA PHE A 131 34.46 22.08 -14.48
C PHE A 131 34.79 23.36 -13.70
N TYR A 132 36.00 23.44 -13.14
CA TYR A 132 36.36 24.53 -12.24
C TYR A 132 37.59 25.27 -12.74
N SER A 133 37.63 26.58 -12.53
CA SER A 133 38.78 27.40 -12.91
C SER A 133 40.03 27.12 -12.06
N SER A 134 39.85 26.59 -10.85
CA SER A 134 40.90 26.16 -9.92
C SER A 134 40.28 25.31 -8.78
N GLN A 135 41.12 24.73 -7.90
CA GLN A 135 40.67 23.92 -6.75
C GLN A 135 39.62 24.60 -5.84
N THR A 136 39.64 25.94 -5.75
CA THR A 136 38.67 26.75 -5.00
C THR A 136 38.10 27.88 -5.87
N GLY A 137 38.01 27.64 -7.17
CA GLY A 137 37.63 28.64 -8.18
C GLY A 137 36.14 28.64 -8.54
N TYR A 138 35.81 29.24 -9.69
CA TYR A 138 34.44 29.29 -10.22
C TYR A 138 34.05 27.92 -10.80
N LYS A 139 32.78 27.50 -10.60
CA LYS A 139 32.16 26.38 -11.31
C LYS A 139 31.62 26.90 -12.65
N ILE A 140 32.06 26.30 -13.75
CA ILE A 140 31.82 26.76 -15.12
C ILE A 140 31.27 25.58 -15.94
N CYS A 141 30.41 25.84 -16.93
CA CYS A 141 29.97 24.88 -17.94
C CYS A 141 30.01 25.53 -19.33
N LEU A 142 30.10 24.72 -20.40
CA LEU A 142 30.07 25.22 -21.76
C LEU A 142 28.74 24.89 -22.43
N GLY A 143 28.14 25.86 -23.10
CA GLY A 143 26.99 25.65 -23.99
C GLY A 143 27.43 25.63 -25.45
N LEU A 144 27.15 24.53 -26.17
CA LEU A 144 27.49 24.38 -27.59
C LEU A 144 26.24 24.25 -28.46
N PHE A 145 26.12 25.15 -29.42
CA PHE A 145 25.10 25.16 -30.46
C PHE A 145 25.70 24.59 -31.74
N LEU A 146 25.39 23.32 -32.03
CA LEU A 146 25.95 22.58 -33.16
C LEU A 146 25.50 23.12 -34.52
N ASN A 147 24.36 23.81 -34.56
CA ASN A 147 23.83 24.42 -35.78
C ASN A 147 23.91 25.96 -35.77
N GLY A 148 24.77 26.52 -34.90
CA GLY A 148 24.90 27.95 -34.72
C GLY A 148 23.77 28.56 -33.91
N ASP A 149 23.97 29.79 -33.46
CA ASP A 149 23.00 30.57 -32.71
C ASP A 149 22.73 31.91 -33.43
N ASN A 150 21.48 32.35 -33.42
CA ASN A 150 21.02 33.60 -34.03
C ASN A 150 21.52 33.78 -35.49
N ASN A 151 22.35 34.80 -35.72
CA ASN A 151 22.85 35.20 -37.06
C ASN A 151 23.84 34.19 -37.66
N THR A 152 24.24 33.16 -36.92
CA THR A 152 25.20 32.14 -37.37
C THR A 152 24.55 30.79 -37.66
N GLN A 153 23.21 30.72 -37.60
CA GLN A 153 22.46 29.51 -37.84
C GLN A 153 22.79 28.88 -39.21
N ASP A 154 22.95 27.56 -39.23
CA ASP A 154 23.31 26.72 -40.40
C ASP A 154 24.69 27.01 -41.03
N THR A 155 25.50 27.93 -40.48
CA THR A 155 26.80 28.31 -41.07
C THR A 155 27.99 27.98 -40.18
N HIS A 156 27.88 28.18 -38.87
CA HIS A 156 28.96 27.98 -37.91
C HIS A 156 28.44 27.27 -36.67
N MET A 157 29.35 26.71 -35.87
CA MET A 157 29.04 26.27 -34.50
C MET A 157 29.31 27.42 -33.53
N SER A 158 28.44 27.60 -32.53
CA SER A 158 28.59 28.63 -31.51
C SER A 158 28.86 28.00 -30.14
N LEU A 159 29.88 28.47 -29.43
CA LEU A 159 30.29 27.98 -28.11
C LEU A 159 30.27 29.13 -27.10
N TYR A 160 29.67 28.89 -25.93
CA TYR A 160 29.52 29.84 -24.84
C TYR A 160 30.08 29.26 -23.53
N LEU A 161 30.52 30.15 -22.64
CA LEU A 161 30.99 29.89 -21.28
C LEU A 161 29.98 30.43 -20.27
#